data_AF-A0AB73PJ23-F1
#
_entry.id   AF-A0AB73PJ23-F1
#
_cell.length_a   1.000
_cell.length_b   1.000
_cell.length_c   1.000
_cell.angle_alpha   90.00
_cell.angle_beta   90.00
_cell.angle_gamma   90.00
#
_symmetry.space_group_name_H-M   'P 1'
#
loop_
_entity.id
_entity.type
_entity.pdbx_description
1 polymer ?
#
loop_
_entity_poly.entity_id
_entity_poly.type
_entity_poly.pdbx_seq_one_letter_code
_entity_poly.pdbx_strand_id
1 'polypeptide(L)'
;MGAPIPAQIANKSRGRTFSSFDRFREAFWQEVANDPELAGQFNKTNYVEMLNQRAPYPPSIEQIGDRKKYEIHHVKFINNGGEVYNIENLRIMTPKRHINIHSGNRGK
;
A
#
# COMPACT_ATOMS: atom_id res chain seq x y z
N MET A 1 -7.26 3.92 11.29
CA MET A 1 -6.28 4.47 10.32
C MET A 1 -5.51 3.29 9.73
N GLY A 2 -4.99 3.39 8.51
CA GLY A 2 -4.16 2.32 7.90
C GLY A 2 -2.79 2.20 8.57
N ALA A 3 -1.99 1.21 8.15
CA ALA A 3 -0.62 1.05 8.64
C ALA A 3 0.32 2.08 7.99
N PRO A 4 1.25 2.70 8.74
CA PRO A 4 2.29 3.55 8.15
C PRO A 4 3.23 2.73 7.27
N ILE A 5 3.88 3.39 6.33
CA ILE A 5 4.94 2.77 5.52
C ILE A 5 6.15 2.50 6.43
N PRO A 6 6.70 1.28 6.47
CA PRO A 6 7.89 0.98 7.25
C PRO A 6 9.07 1.87 6.84
N ALA A 7 9.81 2.41 7.83
CA ALA A 7 10.90 3.35 7.58
C ALA A 7 12.01 2.76 6.70
N GLN A 8 12.27 1.47 6.81
CA GLN A 8 13.23 0.74 5.98
C GLN A 8 12.83 0.73 4.48
N ILE A 9 11.53 0.70 4.17
CA ILE A 9 11.02 0.83 2.79
C ILE A 9 11.01 2.29 2.35
N ALA A 10 10.70 3.19 3.30
CA ALA A 10 10.68 4.62 3.05
C ALA A 10 12.04 5.14 2.56
N ASN A 11 13.11 4.72 3.22
CA ASN A 11 14.48 5.13 2.89
C ASN A 11 14.91 4.67 1.49
N LYS A 12 14.52 3.45 1.09
CA LYS A 12 14.82 2.92 -0.25
C LYS A 12 14.05 3.59 -1.38
N SER A 13 12.94 4.25 -1.06
CA SER A 13 12.10 4.96 -2.02
C SER A 13 12.53 6.41 -2.21
N ARG A 14 13.28 6.97 -1.24
CA ARG A 14 13.74 8.35 -1.25
C ARG A 14 14.76 8.56 -2.38
N GLY A 15 14.56 9.61 -3.18
CA GLY A 15 15.44 9.95 -4.31
C GLY A 15 15.21 9.11 -5.57
N ARG A 16 14.26 8.16 -5.57
CA ARG A 16 13.83 7.44 -6.77
C ARG A 16 12.70 8.19 -7.47
N THR A 17 12.78 8.26 -8.80
CA THR A 17 11.71 8.80 -9.64
C THR A 17 10.87 7.67 -10.21
N PHE A 18 9.55 7.83 -10.23
CA PHE A 18 8.62 6.88 -10.82
C PHE A 18 7.82 7.56 -11.93
N SER A 19 7.68 6.88 -13.07
CA SER A 19 6.89 7.37 -14.20
C SER A 19 5.38 7.30 -13.95
N SER A 20 4.94 6.48 -12.99
CA SER A 20 3.54 6.39 -12.55
C SER A 20 3.44 5.87 -11.12
N PHE A 21 2.26 6.06 -10.52
CA PHE A 21 1.98 5.49 -9.19
C PHE A 21 1.95 3.96 -9.21
N ASP A 22 1.60 3.33 -10.34
CA ASP A 22 1.67 1.87 -10.48
C ASP A 22 3.11 1.37 -10.41
N ARG A 23 4.07 2.07 -11.04
CA ARG A 23 5.51 1.74 -10.92
C ARG A 23 6.02 1.90 -9.49
N PHE A 24 5.56 2.94 -8.81
CA PHE A 24 5.84 3.10 -7.38
C PHE A 24 5.29 1.91 -6.57
N ARG A 25 4.02 1.54 -6.78
CA ARG A 25 3.37 0.41 -6.09
C ARG A 25 4.10 -0.92 -6.35
N GLU A 26 4.49 -1.16 -7.59
CA GLU A 26 5.26 -2.35 -8.01
C GLU A 26 6.59 -2.44 -7.25
N ALA A 27 7.37 -1.37 -7.29
CA ALA A 27 8.64 -1.29 -6.57
C ALA A 27 8.45 -1.39 -5.06
N PHE A 28 7.42 -0.75 -4.51
CA PHE A 28 7.10 -0.80 -3.09
C PHE A 28 6.93 -2.24 -2.61
N TRP A 29 6.08 -3.04 -3.26
CA TRP A 29 5.86 -4.43 -2.84
C TRP A 29 7.08 -5.31 -3.06
N GLN A 30 7.86 -5.05 -4.11
CA GLN A 30 9.13 -5.77 -4.32
C GLN A 30 10.14 -5.47 -3.21
N GLU A 31 10.25 -4.23 -2.74
CA GLU A 31 11.13 -3.87 -1.62
C GLU A 31 10.67 -4.53 -0.31
N VAL A 32 9.36 -4.66 -0.09
CA VAL A 32 8.81 -5.40 1.06
C VAL A 32 9.19 -6.88 0.99
N ALA A 33 9.14 -7.51 -0.18
CA ALA A 33 9.58 -8.90 -0.35
C ALA A 33 11.09 -9.09 -0.17
N ASN A 34 11.90 -8.09 -0.54
CA ASN A 34 13.35 -8.13 -0.42
C ASN A 34 13.86 -7.81 1.00
N ASP A 35 12.97 -7.41 1.91
CA ASP A 35 13.29 -7.17 3.31
C ASP A 35 12.94 -8.42 4.15
N PRO A 36 13.91 -9.14 4.73
CA PRO A 36 13.64 -10.39 5.44
C PRO A 36 12.70 -10.24 6.65
N GLU A 37 12.76 -9.12 7.36
CA GLU A 37 11.92 -8.86 8.55
C GLU A 37 10.46 -8.65 8.14
N LEU A 38 10.23 -7.92 7.04
CA LEU A 38 8.89 -7.70 6.52
C LEU A 38 8.36 -8.92 5.77
N ALA A 39 9.17 -9.53 4.91
CA ALA A 39 8.80 -10.72 4.13
C ALA A 39 8.43 -11.90 5.03
N GLY A 40 9.11 -12.06 6.18
CA GLY A 40 8.82 -13.09 7.18
C GLY A 40 7.41 -13.03 7.78
N GLN A 41 6.68 -11.91 7.62
CA GLN A 41 5.32 -11.73 8.12
C GLN A 41 4.24 -12.25 7.14
N PHE A 42 4.63 -12.63 5.92
CA PHE A 42 3.71 -13.05 4.86
C PHE A 42 3.79 -14.56 4.60
N ASN A 43 2.64 -15.15 4.28
CA ASN A 43 2.61 -16.53 3.79
C ASN A 43 3.27 -16.66 2.40
N LYS A 44 3.59 -17.89 1.99
CA LYS A 44 4.27 -18.18 0.72
C LYS A 44 3.58 -17.56 -0.50
N THR A 45 2.25 -17.60 -0.57
CA THR A 45 1.49 -17.02 -1.68
C THR A 45 1.69 -15.52 -1.76
N ASN A 46 1.51 -14.81 -0.64
CA ASN A 46 1.68 -13.36 -0.57
C ASN A 46 3.13 -12.94 -0.83
N TYR A 47 4.10 -13.71 -0.34
CA TYR A 47 5.51 -13.49 -0.64
C TYR A 47 5.78 -13.57 -2.15
N VAL A 48 5.26 -14.60 -2.83
CA VAL A 48 5.40 -14.74 -4.30
C VAL A 48 4.69 -13.61 -5.05
N GLU A 49 3.53 -13.15 -4.58
CA GLU A 49 2.87 -11.98 -5.18
C GLU A 49 3.77 -10.74 -5.11
N MET A 50 4.32 -10.45 -3.94
CA MET A 50 5.18 -9.28 -3.73
C MET A 50 6.50 -9.36 -4.51
N LEU A 51 7.13 -10.54 -4.59
CA LEU A 51 8.29 -10.78 -5.46
C LEU A 51 7.98 -10.48 -6.93
N ASN A 52 6.76 -10.79 -7.36
CA ASN A 52 6.25 -10.47 -8.70
C ASN A 52 5.69 -9.04 -8.80
N GLN A 53 6.07 -8.13 -7.88
CA GLN A 53 5.68 -6.71 -7.87
C GLN A 53 4.17 -6.48 -7.70
N ARG A 54 3.45 -7.46 -7.15
CA ARG A 54 2.01 -7.40 -6.92
C ARG A 54 1.70 -7.25 -5.44
N ALA A 55 0.64 -6.48 -5.15
CA ALA A 55 0.16 -6.35 -3.78
C ALA A 55 -0.28 -7.72 -3.21
N PRO A 56 0.00 -8.00 -1.92
CA PRO A 56 -0.43 -9.22 -1.26
C PRO A 56 -1.94 -9.16 -0.93
N TYR A 57 -2.50 -10.33 -0.62
CA TYR A 57 -3.88 -10.49 -0.18
C TYR A 57 -3.99 -10.26 1.35
N PRO A 58 -4.95 -9.45 1.83
CA PRO A 58 -5.33 -9.42 3.25
C PRO A 58 -6.17 -10.67 3.60
N PRO A 59 -6.48 -10.89 4.89
CA PRO A 59 -7.48 -11.88 5.29
C PRO A 59 -8.77 -11.75 4.48
N SER A 60 -9.41 -12.87 4.12
CA SER A 60 -10.60 -12.87 3.24
C SER A 60 -11.75 -12.00 3.76
N ILE A 61 -11.92 -11.90 5.08
CA ILE A 61 -12.93 -11.06 5.75
C ILE A 61 -12.72 -9.54 5.55
N GLU A 62 -11.52 -9.15 5.12
CA GLU A 62 -11.10 -7.78 4.84
C GLU A 62 -11.14 -7.43 3.34
N GLN A 63 -11.49 -8.39 2.48
CA GLN A 63 -11.74 -8.19 1.05
C GLN A 63 -13.18 -7.73 0.80
N ILE A 64 -13.44 -7.08 -0.34
CA ILE A 64 -14.79 -6.61 -0.69
C ILE A 64 -14.99 -6.56 -2.22
N GLY A 65 -15.94 -7.34 -2.72
CA GLY A 65 -16.16 -7.50 -4.16
C GLY A 65 -14.88 -7.95 -4.89
N ASP A 66 -14.54 -7.24 -5.96
CA ASP A 66 -13.31 -7.51 -6.74
C ASP A 66 -12.04 -6.93 -6.10
N ARG A 67 -12.17 -6.13 -5.04
CA ARG A 67 -11.03 -5.56 -4.31
C ARG A 67 -10.52 -6.55 -3.28
N LYS A 68 -9.50 -7.31 -3.68
CA LYS A 68 -8.96 -8.45 -2.93
C LYS A 68 -7.54 -8.26 -2.39
N LYS A 69 -6.88 -7.14 -2.67
CA LYS A 69 -5.47 -6.92 -2.32
C LYS A 69 -5.31 -5.73 -1.38
N TYR A 70 -4.21 -5.70 -0.64
CA TYR A 70 -3.84 -4.50 0.11
C TYR A 70 -3.65 -3.32 -0.85
N GLU A 71 -3.99 -2.13 -0.36
CA GLU A 71 -4.01 -0.90 -1.15
C GLU A 71 -3.17 0.17 -0.48
N ILE A 72 -2.52 1.00 -1.30
CA ILE A 72 -1.79 2.18 -0.82
C ILE A 72 -2.75 3.37 -0.91
N HIS A 73 -3.02 3.99 0.24
CA HIS A 73 -3.95 5.09 0.39
C HIS A 73 -3.22 6.40 0.68
N HIS A 74 -3.61 7.48 0.00
CA HIS A 74 -3.19 8.84 0.32
C HIS A 74 -4.05 9.42 1.46
N VAL A 75 -3.43 9.74 2.60
CA VAL A 75 -4.10 10.31 3.78
C VAL A 75 -4.71 11.68 3.46
N LYS A 76 -3.90 12.56 2.88
CA LYS A 76 -4.33 13.80 2.23
C LYS A 76 -4.53 13.48 0.75
N PHE A 77 -5.77 13.60 0.29
CA PHE A 77 -6.10 13.32 -1.10
C PHE A 77 -5.35 14.23 -2.07
N ILE A 78 -5.00 13.68 -3.22
CA ILE A 78 -4.27 14.39 -4.28
C ILE A 78 -5.05 15.62 -4.75
N ASN A 79 -6.37 15.51 -4.90
CA ASN A 79 -7.25 16.64 -5.28
C ASN A 79 -7.28 17.78 -4.25
N ASN A 80 -6.86 17.52 -3.01
CA ASN A 80 -6.75 18.50 -1.93
C ASN A 80 -5.29 18.99 -1.75
N GLY A 81 -4.43 18.77 -2.75
CA GLY A 81 -3.01 19.13 -2.69
C GLY A 81 -2.18 18.18 -1.82
N GLY A 82 -2.57 16.91 -1.75
CA GLY A 82 -1.78 15.84 -1.16
C GLY A 82 -0.63 15.42 -2.08
N GLU A 83 0.56 15.28 -1.53
CA GLU A 83 1.73 14.85 -2.29
C GLU A 83 1.62 13.37 -2.67
N VAL A 84 1.84 13.07 -3.95
CA VAL A 84 1.60 11.73 -4.53
C VAL A 84 2.58 10.69 -3.98
N TYR A 85 3.85 11.07 -3.80
CA TYR A 85 4.94 10.16 -3.42
C TYR A 85 5.51 10.46 -2.04
N ASN A 86 4.86 11.34 -1.26
CA ASN A 86 5.26 11.57 0.12
C ASN A 86 4.85 10.39 0.98
N ILE A 87 5.85 9.70 1.50
CA ILE A 87 5.67 8.45 2.25
C ILE A 87 4.89 8.68 3.54
N GLU A 88 5.01 9.86 4.15
CA GLU A 88 4.21 10.25 5.31
C GLU A 88 2.73 10.42 4.95
N ASN A 89 2.43 10.72 3.68
CA ASN A 89 1.09 10.80 3.13
C ASN A 89 0.52 9.44 2.69
N LEU A 90 1.28 8.35 2.76
CA LEU A 90 0.85 7.03 2.31
C LEU A 90 0.55 6.09 3.48
N ARG A 91 -0.48 5.26 3.35
CA ARG A 91 -0.84 4.20 4.31
C ARG A 91 -1.23 2.92 3.60
N ILE A 92 -0.90 1.78 4.19
CA ILE A 92 -1.39 0.47 3.72
C ILE A 92 -2.75 0.18 4.34
N MET A 93 -3.71 -0.22 3.52
CA MET A 93 -5.08 -0.46 3.92
C MET A 93 -5.63 -1.76 3.34
N THR A 94 -6.55 -2.37 4.08
CA THR A 94 -7.42 -3.40 3.51
C THR A 94 -8.50 -2.73 2.66
N PRO A 95 -8.99 -3.39 1.60
CA PRO A 95 -10.09 -2.89 0.78
C PRO A 95 -11.32 -2.46 1.57
N LYS A 96 -11.76 -3.31 2.52
CA LYS A 96 -12.91 -3.04 3.37
C LYS A 96 -12.71 -1.76 4.19
N ARG A 97 -11.55 -1.60 4.82
CA ARG A 97 -11.24 -0.38 5.59
C ARG A 97 -11.12 0.85 4.68
N HIS A 98 -10.52 0.71 3.51
CA HIS A 98 -10.32 1.81 2.57
C HIS A 98 -11.67 2.37 2.09
N ILE A 99 -12.62 1.49 1.73
CA ILE A 99 -14.00 1.90 1.41
C ILE A 99 -14.65 2.61 2.58
N ASN A 100 -14.55 2.08 3.79
CA ASN A 100 -15.18 2.69 4.97
C ASN A 100 -14.70 4.11 5.25
N ILE A 101 -13.41 4.39 5.03
CA ILE A 101 -12.88 5.76 5.17
C ILE A 101 -13.44 6.68 4.08
N HIS A 102 -13.53 6.20 2.84
CA HIS A 102 -14.08 7.00 1.75
C HIS A 102 -15.61 7.15 1.78
N SER A 103 -16.34 6.18 2.32
CA SER A 103 -17.79 6.29 2.50
C SER A 103 -18.14 7.19 3.69
N GLY A 104 -17.37 7.13 4.78
CA GLY A 104 -17.53 8.01 5.94
C GLY A 104 -17.20 9.49 5.67
N ASN A 105 -16.36 9.79 4.67
CA ASN A 105 -16.00 11.15 4.27
C ASN A 105 -16.89 11.74 3.17
N ARG A 106 -17.93 11.03 2.68
CA ARG A 106 -18.90 11.57 1.71
C ARG A 106 -20.03 12.41 2.33
N GLY A 107 -19.92 12.73 3.62
CA GLY A 107 -20.94 13.49 4.33
C GLY A 107 -20.38 14.18 5.57
N LYS A 108 -19.47 15.14 5.36
CA LYS A 108 -19.25 16.30 6.25
C LYS A 108 -18.69 17.45 5.42
#